data_AF-A0A540MW76-F1
#
_entry.id   AF-A0A540MW76-F1
#
_cell.length_a   1.000
_cell.length_b   1.000
_cell.length_c   1.000
_cell.angle_alpha   90.00
_cell.angle_beta   90.00
_cell.angle_gamma   90.00
#
_symmetry.space_group_name_H-M   'P 1'
#
loop_
_entity.id
_entity.type
_entity.pdbx_description
1 polymer ?
#
loop_
_entity_poly.entity_id
_entity_poly.type
_entity_poly.pdbx_seq_one_letter_code
_entity_poly.pdbx_strand_id
1 'polypeptide(L)'
;MPLNIVNKGDGFPRIILTEPTGSSAEVLLYGGQVVSWKNERREELLFMSSKATWKLPKAIRGGIPVCFPQFGNLGSLEQHGFAKNRLWSVDSDPSPLPPTNNQTSVDLILKSTEEDLKTWPRSFELRLRVSLNAGKLTLIPRVRNTDSKTFSFTFAVINYLYVSDIRGK
;
A
#
# COMPACT_ATOMS: atom_id res chain seq x y z
N MET A 1 -20.55 1.71 1.26
CA MET A 1 -20.39 1.30 2.67
C MET A 1 -19.37 2.23 3.31
N PRO A 2 -19.56 2.69 4.56
CA PRO A 2 -18.55 3.50 5.24
C PRO A 2 -17.26 2.66 5.41
N LEU A 3 -16.13 3.25 5.05
CA LEU A 3 -14.81 2.65 5.26
C LEU A 3 -14.49 2.70 6.76
N ASN A 4 -14.38 1.53 7.39
CA ASN A 4 -14.03 1.45 8.81
C ASN A 4 -12.52 1.63 8.98
N ILE A 5 -12.11 2.85 9.35
CA ILE A 5 -10.74 3.12 9.81
C ILE A 5 -10.63 2.64 11.26
N VAL A 6 -9.74 1.70 11.51
CA VAL A 6 -9.49 1.09 12.83
C VAL A 6 -8.15 1.55 13.36
N ASN A 7 -8.16 2.04 14.60
CA ASN A 7 -6.94 2.35 15.36
C ASN A 7 -6.72 1.26 16.42
N LYS A 8 -5.71 0.40 16.21
CA LYS A 8 -5.40 -0.73 17.11
C LYS A 8 -4.48 -0.36 18.28
N GLY A 9 -4.29 0.94 18.55
CA GLY A 9 -3.41 1.45 19.63
C GLY A 9 -1.91 1.44 19.31
N ASP A 10 -1.49 0.91 18.16
CA ASP A 10 -0.10 0.90 17.70
C ASP A 10 0.33 2.18 16.97
N GLY A 11 -0.59 3.14 16.82
CA GLY A 11 -0.34 4.40 16.12
C GLY A 11 -0.38 4.31 14.60
N PHE A 12 -0.82 3.18 14.03
CA PHE A 12 -0.95 2.98 12.58
C PHE A 12 -2.41 2.73 12.19
N PRO A 13 -3.15 3.80 11.81
CA PRO A 13 -4.52 3.69 11.31
C PRO A 13 -4.58 2.77 10.10
N ARG A 14 -5.62 1.94 10.05
CA ARG A 14 -5.79 0.95 8.97
C ARG A 14 -7.23 0.76 8.58
N ILE A 15 -7.42 0.24 7.38
CA ILE A 15 -8.71 -0.11 6.83
C ILE A 15 -8.77 -1.62 6.72
N ILE A 16 -9.88 -2.19 7.17
CA ILE A 16 -10.14 -3.62 7.07
C ILE A 16 -11.13 -3.84 5.94
N LEU A 17 -10.69 -4.53 4.90
CA LEU A 17 -11.55 -5.05 3.86
C LEU A 17 -11.98 -6.46 4.26
N THR A 18 -13.26 -6.76 4.11
CA THR A 18 -13.84 -8.10 4.26
C THR A 18 -14.73 -8.38 3.07
N GLU A 19 -14.80 -9.61 2.60
CA GLU A 19 -15.85 -10.00 1.66
C GLU A 19 -16.75 -11.11 2.25
N PRO A 20 -17.96 -11.33 1.70
CA PRO A 20 -18.97 -12.22 2.29
C PRO A 20 -18.51 -13.67 2.54
N THR A 21 -17.56 -14.17 1.75
CA THR A 21 -16.98 -15.52 1.87
C THR A 21 -15.95 -15.66 2.99
N GLY A 22 -15.56 -14.54 3.62
CA GLY A 22 -14.75 -14.53 4.85
C GLY A 22 -13.27 -14.22 4.66
N SER A 23 -12.77 -14.00 3.43
CA SER A 23 -11.43 -13.44 3.25
C SER A 23 -11.41 -11.99 3.76
N SER A 24 -10.22 -11.55 4.16
CA SER A 24 -10.01 -10.22 4.71
C SER A 24 -8.64 -9.67 4.35
N ALA A 25 -8.52 -8.35 4.32
CA ALA A 25 -7.25 -7.67 4.14
C ALA A 25 -7.14 -6.45 5.08
N GLU A 26 -5.96 -6.23 5.64
CA GLU A 26 -5.65 -5.03 6.43
C GLU A 26 -4.71 -4.12 5.64
N VAL A 27 -5.16 -2.89 5.38
CA VAL A 27 -4.41 -1.86 4.64
C VAL A 27 -4.07 -0.71 5.58
N LEU A 28 -2.78 -0.49 5.85
CA LEU A 28 -2.33 0.67 6.62
C LEU A 28 -2.43 1.94 5.77
N LEU A 29 -2.85 3.04 6.40
CA LEU A 29 -2.70 4.36 5.80
C LEU A 29 -1.21 4.74 5.70
N TYR A 30 -0.40 4.29 6.65
CA TYR A 30 1.04 4.45 6.56
C TYR A 30 1.63 3.54 5.48
N GLY A 31 2.31 4.15 4.52
CA GLY A 31 2.92 3.50 3.36
C GLY A 31 1.94 3.02 2.30
N GLY A 32 0.62 3.20 2.50
CA GLY A 32 -0.40 2.52 1.69
C GLY A 32 -0.23 0.99 1.69
N GLN A 33 0.29 0.45 2.80
CA GLN A 33 0.85 -0.89 2.85
C GLN A 33 -0.21 -1.91 3.28
N VAL A 34 -0.39 -2.96 2.47
CA VAL A 34 -1.17 -4.14 2.90
C VAL A 34 -0.31 -4.96 3.86
N VAL A 35 -0.82 -5.24 5.07
CA VAL A 35 -0.06 -5.94 6.13
C VAL A 35 -0.65 -7.27 6.56
N SER A 36 -1.86 -7.59 6.09
CA SER A 36 -2.49 -8.90 6.27
C SER A 36 -3.42 -9.16 5.09
N TRP A 37 -3.45 -10.40 4.62
CA TRP A 37 -4.42 -10.91 3.68
C TRP A 37 -4.73 -12.36 4.04
N LYS A 38 -5.95 -12.60 4.53
CA LYS A 38 -6.39 -13.92 4.94
C LYS A 38 -7.41 -14.46 3.96
N ASN A 39 -7.34 -15.75 3.66
CA ASN A 39 -8.35 -16.44 2.86
C ASN A 39 -9.64 -16.71 3.66
N GLU A 40 -10.61 -17.37 3.03
CA GLU A 40 -11.90 -17.77 3.62
C GLU A 40 -11.74 -18.69 4.85
N ARG A 41 -10.64 -19.43 4.95
CA ARG A 41 -10.28 -20.28 6.10
C ARG A 41 -9.53 -19.53 7.20
N ARG A 42 -9.37 -18.21 7.05
CA ARG A 42 -8.61 -17.31 7.94
C ARG A 42 -7.11 -17.60 7.98
N GLU A 43 -6.57 -18.33 7.00
CA GLU A 43 -5.15 -18.58 6.87
C GLU A 43 -4.47 -17.34 6.30
N GLU A 44 -3.34 -16.92 6.89
CA GLU A 44 -2.58 -15.75 6.45
C GLU A 44 -1.77 -16.07 5.19
N LEU A 45 -1.86 -15.19 4.20
CA LEU A 45 -1.21 -15.33 2.89
C LEU A 45 -0.01 -14.39 2.74
N LEU A 46 0.14 -13.41 3.63
CA LEU A 46 1.28 -12.48 3.65
C LEU A 46 2.20 -12.75 4.83
N PHE A 47 3.50 -12.73 4.58
CA PHE A 47 4.51 -12.79 5.61
C PHE A 47 4.72 -11.41 6.23
N MET A 48 4.62 -11.34 7.56
CA MET A 48 5.06 -10.20 8.36
C MET A 48 6.26 -10.61 9.23
N SER A 49 7.31 -9.79 9.24
CA SER A 49 8.48 -10.06 10.08
C SER A 49 8.13 -9.88 11.55
N SER A 50 8.43 -10.87 12.40
CA SER A 50 8.32 -10.73 13.87
C SER A 50 9.23 -9.63 14.44
N LYS A 51 10.28 -9.26 13.71
CA LYS A 51 11.20 -8.14 14.03
C LYS A 51 10.79 -6.81 13.38
N ALA A 52 9.59 -6.70 12.81
CA ALA A 52 9.13 -5.46 12.18
C ALA A 52 9.06 -4.34 13.23
N THR A 53 9.66 -3.19 12.93
CA THR A 53 9.61 -2.02 13.80
C THR A 53 8.43 -1.15 13.41
N TRP A 54 7.46 -1.02 14.31
CA TRP A 54 6.29 -0.17 14.16
C TRP A 54 6.60 1.23 14.70
N LYS A 55 7.51 1.94 14.04
CA LYS A 55 7.93 3.29 14.44
C LYS A 55 8.16 4.18 13.23
N LEU A 56 7.51 5.34 13.22
CA LEU A 56 7.74 6.37 12.22
C LEU A 56 9.17 6.95 12.32
N PRO A 57 9.81 7.32 11.20
CA PRO A 57 9.36 7.18 9.81
C PRO A 57 9.89 5.90 9.15
N LYS A 58 10.21 4.82 9.90
CA LYS A 58 10.75 3.60 9.30
C LYS A 58 9.68 2.79 8.58
N ALA A 59 10.05 2.17 7.47
CA ALA A 59 9.16 1.27 6.73
C ALA A 59 8.94 -0.04 7.50
N ILE A 60 7.74 -0.61 7.38
CA ILE A 60 7.36 -1.85 8.06
C ILE A 60 7.81 -3.05 7.21
N ARG A 61 8.51 -4.00 7.85
CA ARG A 61 9.04 -5.20 7.17
C ARG A 61 7.98 -6.29 7.06
N GLY A 62 7.54 -6.58 5.84
CA GLY A 62 6.54 -7.61 5.53
C GLY A 62 5.36 -7.05 4.74
N GLY A 63 4.36 -7.88 4.46
CA GLY A 63 3.17 -7.47 3.72
C GLY A 63 3.52 -7.05 2.28
N ILE A 64 2.98 -5.90 1.84
CA ILE A 64 3.20 -5.37 0.49
C ILE A 64 3.63 -3.88 0.56
N PRO A 65 4.92 -3.58 0.78
CA PRO A 65 5.43 -2.21 0.72
C PRO A 65 5.38 -1.63 -0.70
N VAL A 66 5.09 -0.33 -0.81
CA VAL A 66 5.07 0.42 -2.07
C VAL A 66 6.38 1.18 -2.28
N CYS A 67 7.05 0.93 -3.41
CA CYS A 67 8.26 1.63 -3.82
C CYS A 67 7.91 2.70 -4.84
N PHE A 68 8.12 3.96 -4.50
CA PHE A 68 7.95 5.11 -5.38
C PHE A 68 8.69 6.32 -4.79
N PRO A 69 9.31 7.17 -5.63
CA PRO A 69 9.42 7.11 -7.09
C PRO A 69 10.65 6.32 -7.58
N GLN A 70 11.29 5.57 -6.68
CA GLN A 70 12.52 4.83 -6.95
C GLN A 70 12.39 3.37 -6.52
N PHE A 71 12.90 2.43 -7.31
CA PHE A 71 13.15 1.06 -6.90
C PHE A 71 14.65 0.87 -6.62
N GLY A 72 14.97 0.20 -5.51
CA GLY A 72 16.34 0.01 -5.07
C GLY A 72 17.09 1.35 -4.97
N ASN A 73 18.31 1.36 -5.49
CA ASN A 73 19.19 2.53 -5.52
C ASN A 73 19.35 3.09 -6.95
N LEU A 74 18.30 2.99 -7.79
CA LEU A 74 18.35 3.41 -9.20
C LEU A 74 18.38 4.93 -9.40
N GLY A 75 18.44 5.73 -8.34
CA GLY A 75 18.50 7.19 -8.38
C GLY A 75 19.06 7.76 -7.08
N SER A 76 18.89 9.07 -6.87
CA SER A 76 19.48 9.81 -5.75
C SER A 76 18.69 9.77 -4.45
N LEU A 77 17.52 9.11 -4.43
CA LEU A 77 16.68 9.02 -3.25
C LEU A 77 17.10 7.86 -2.35
N GLU A 78 16.58 7.84 -1.12
CA GLU A 78 16.69 6.68 -0.24
C GLU A 78 16.21 5.40 -0.95
N GLN A 79 16.75 4.25 -0.51
CA GLN A 79 16.46 2.97 -1.12
C GLN A 79 14.95 2.68 -1.13
N HIS A 80 14.44 2.41 -2.34
CA HIS A 80 13.02 2.21 -2.65
C HIS A 80 12.12 3.45 -2.57
N GLY A 81 12.72 4.65 -2.57
CA GLY A 81 11.99 5.90 -2.43
C GLY A 81 11.32 6.03 -1.07
N PHE A 82 10.36 6.94 -0.98
CA PHE A 82 9.80 7.40 0.28
C PHE A 82 8.32 7.06 0.47
N ALA A 83 7.61 6.55 -0.56
CA ALA A 83 6.17 6.32 -0.48
C ALA A 83 5.75 5.39 0.68
N LYS A 84 6.55 4.34 0.96
CA LYS A 84 6.39 3.41 2.10
C LYS A 84 6.61 4.04 3.49
N ASN A 85 7.17 5.25 3.55
CA ASN A 85 7.55 5.95 4.78
C ASN A 85 6.61 7.12 5.10
N ARG A 86 5.48 7.23 4.39
CA ARG A 86 4.57 8.39 4.47
C ARG A 86 3.16 7.97 4.82
N LEU A 87 2.42 8.86 5.47
CA LEU A 87 1.00 8.67 5.70
C LEU A 87 0.22 9.03 4.42
N TRP A 88 -0.62 8.11 3.96
CA TRP A 88 -1.53 8.29 2.84
C TRP A 88 -2.92 8.62 3.38
N SER A 89 -3.74 9.21 2.54
CA SER A 89 -5.14 9.51 2.86
C SER A 89 -6.06 8.58 2.08
N VAL A 90 -7.28 8.36 2.59
CA VAL A 90 -8.36 7.80 1.78
C VAL A 90 -8.73 8.79 0.70
N ASP A 91 -8.81 8.34 -0.55
CA ASP A 91 -9.23 9.18 -1.67
C ASP A 91 -10.77 9.27 -1.68
N SER A 92 -11.28 10.47 -1.39
CA SER A 92 -12.72 10.74 -1.38
C SER A 92 -13.31 10.93 -2.78
N ASP A 93 -12.46 11.18 -3.79
CA ASP A 93 -12.86 11.37 -5.18
C ASP A 93 -11.99 10.53 -6.12
N PRO A 94 -12.07 9.19 -6.02
CA PRO A 94 -11.25 8.32 -6.83
C PRO A 94 -11.73 8.37 -8.28
N SER A 95 -10.79 8.61 -9.20
CA SER A 95 -11.10 8.53 -10.65
C SER A 95 -11.74 7.17 -10.97
N PRO A 96 -12.79 7.14 -11.80
CA PRO A 96 -13.56 5.92 -12.05
C PRO A 96 -12.65 4.84 -12.63
N LEU A 97 -12.65 3.69 -11.98
CA LEU A 97 -12.17 2.42 -12.52
C LEU A 97 -13.40 1.55 -12.78
N PRO A 98 -13.32 0.54 -13.67
CA PRO A 98 -14.42 -0.36 -13.94
C PRO A 98 -15.06 -0.85 -12.64
N PRO A 99 -16.41 -0.88 -12.55
CA PRO A 99 -17.08 -1.30 -11.35
C PRO A 99 -16.63 -2.72 -11.00
N THR A 100 -16.24 -2.88 -9.76
CA THR A 100 -15.80 -4.16 -9.23
C THR A 100 -17.03 -4.88 -8.69
N ASN A 101 -17.66 -5.73 -9.49
CA ASN A 101 -18.83 -6.51 -9.06
C ASN A 101 -18.49 -7.26 -7.76
N ASN A 102 -19.27 -7.02 -6.70
CA ASN A 102 -19.17 -7.66 -5.38
C ASN A 102 -17.81 -7.56 -4.65
N GLN A 103 -16.96 -6.59 -4.99
CA GLN A 103 -15.67 -6.38 -4.30
C GLN A 103 -15.75 -5.30 -3.23
N THR A 104 -15.15 -5.58 -2.08
CA THR A 104 -14.79 -4.51 -1.14
C THR A 104 -13.46 -3.91 -1.56
N SER A 105 -13.40 -2.59 -1.59
CA SER A 105 -12.21 -1.86 -2.03
C SER A 105 -12.01 -0.57 -1.24
N VAL A 106 -10.77 -0.10 -1.26
CA VAL A 106 -10.35 1.21 -0.77
C VAL A 106 -9.45 1.86 -1.80
N ASP A 107 -9.67 3.15 -2.04
CA ASP A 107 -8.76 4.00 -2.78
C ASP A 107 -7.95 4.85 -1.79
N LEU A 108 -6.62 4.79 -1.92
CA LEU A 108 -5.68 5.61 -1.16
C LEU A 108 -4.97 6.58 -2.10
N ILE A 109 -4.55 7.72 -1.56
CA ILE A 109 -3.80 8.75 -2.28
C ILE A 109 -2.65 9.31 -1.44
N LEU A 110 -1.49 9.44 -2.08
CA LEU A 110 -0.33 10.19 -1.62
C LEU A 110 -0.08 11.34 -2.59
N LYS A 111 0.04 12.56 -2.06
CA LYS A 111 0.37 13.76 -2.84
C LYS A 111 1.74 14.27 -2.41
N SER A 112 2.50 14.82 -3.35
CA SER A 112 3.73 15.56 -3.03
C SER A 112 3.44 16.69 -2.04
N THR A 113 4.26 16.81 -1.00
CA THR A 113 4.26 17.95 -0.07
C THR A 113 5.41 18.89 -0.35
N GLU A 114 5.40 20.10 0.23
CA GLU A 114 6.54 21.03 0.13
C GLU A 114 7.87 20.40 0.59
N GLU A 115 7.82 19.53 1.60
CA GLU A 115 9.00 18.77 2.05
C GLU A 115 9.51 17.78 1.00
N ASP A 116 8.62 17.15 0.23
CA ASP A 116 9.02 16.23 -0.84
C ASP A 116 9.75 16.99 -1.93
N LEU A 117 9.30 18.21 -2.25
CA LEU A 117 9.91 19.05 -3.27
C LEU A 117 11.36 19.45 -2.94
N LYS A 118 11.77 19.39 -1.67
CA LYS A 118 13.17 19.60 -1.28
C LYS A 118 14.08 18.42 -1.65
N THR A 119 13.54 17.20 -1.66
CA THR A 119 14.32 15.97 -1.89
C THR A 119 14.13 15.44 -3.31
N TRP A 120 12.90 15.49 -3.81
CA TRP A 120 12.50 15.16 -5.16
C TRP A 120 11.61 16.29 -5.69
N PRO A 121 12.16 17.25 -6.47
CA PRO A 121 11.48 18.48 -6.85
C PRO A 121 10.46 18.26 -7.98
N ARG A 122 9.50 17.36 -7.74
CA ARG A 122 8.43 16.95 -8.67
C ARG A 122 7.09 16.87 -7.95
N SER A 123 6.09 17.52 -8.52
CA SER A 123 4.70 17.43 -8.03
C SER A 123 4.00 16.20 -8.62
N PHE A 124 3.38 15.39 -7.76
CA PHE A 124 2.72 14.16 -8.17
C PHE A 124 1.48 13.83 -7.33
N GLU A 125 0.60 13.00 -7.89
CA GLU A 125 -0.35 12.19 -7.12
C GLU A 125 -0.08 10.71 -7.39
N LEU A 126 0.11 9.93 -6.33
CA LEU A 126 0.17 8.47 -6.38
C LEU A 126 -1.10 7.93 -5.74
N ARG A 127 -1.96 7.29 -6.54
CA ARG A 127 -3.16 6.59 -6.07
C ARG A 127 -2.92 5.09 -6.03
N LEU A 128 -3.52 4.41 -5.07
CA LEU A 128 -3.54 2.96 -4.97
C LEU A 128 -4.95 2.49 -4.64
N ARG A 129 -5.56 1.73 -5.53
CA ARG A 129 -6.76 0.96 -5.19
C ARG A 129 -6.37 -0.40 -4.69
N VAL A 130 -6.87 -0.78 -3.52
CA VAL A 130 -6.81 -2.15 -2.99
C VAL A 130 -8.20 -2.74 -3.05
N SER A 131 -8.37 -3.90 -3.65
CA SER A 131 -9.66 -4.57 -3.80
C SER A 131 -9.54 -6.04 -3.42
N LEU A 132 -10.54 -6.53 -2.70
CA LEU A 132 -10.60 -7.88 -2.18
C LEU A 132 -11.81 -8.62 -2.76
N ASN A 133 -11.57 -9.85 -3.21
CA ASN A 133 -12.56 -10.89 -3.47
C ASN A 133 -12.14 -12.18 -2.79
N ALA A 134 -13.05 -13.15 -2.81
CA ALA A 134 -12.77 -14.57 -2.63
C ALA A 134 -11.47 -14.98 -3.36
N GLY A 135 -10.44 -15.32 -2.58
CA GLY A 135 -9.15 -15.79 -3.08
C GLY A 135 -8.31 -14.80 -3.91
N LYS A 136 -8.71 -13.53 -4.04
CA LYS A 136 -8.02 -12.56 -4.90
C LYS A 136 -7.91 -11.17 -4.26
N LEU A 137 -6.66 -10.79 -3.97
CA LEU A 137 -6.28 -9.42 -3.63
C LEU A 137 -5.74 -8.72 -4.89
N THR A 138 -6.30 -7.56 -5.24
CA THR A 138 -5.90 -6.75 -6.40
C THR A 138 -5.41 -5.39 -5.95
N LEU A 139 -4.22 -4.98 -6.43
CA LEU A 139 -3.64 -3.66 -6.20
C LEU A 139 -3.51 -2.95 -7.55
N ILE A 140 -4.12 -1.77 -7.70
CA ILE A 140 -4.07 -0.96 -8.93
C ILE A 140 -3.43 0.39 -8.60
N PRO A 141 -2.12 0.55 -8.87
CA PRO A 141 -1.42 1.82 -8.71
C PRO A 141 -1.69 2.74 -9.91
N ARG A 142 -1.77 4.04 -9.65
CA ARG A 142 -1.91 5.09 -10.69
C ARG A 142 -1.05 6.28 -10.29
N VAL A 143 -0.18 6.73 -11.19
CA VAL A 143 0.65 7.92 -10.98
C VAL A 143 0.17 9.02 -11.91
N ARG A 144 -0.11 10.19 -11.35
CA ARG A 144 -0.41 11.41 -12.10
C ARG A 144 0.73 12.40 -11.92
N ASN A 145 1.28 12.87 -13.03
CA ASN A 145 2.14 14.04 -13.04
C ASN A 145 1.27 15.30 -12.85
N THR A 146 1.48 16.02 -11.75
CA THR A 146 0.83 17.31 -11.47
C THR A 146 1.81 18.48 -11.51
N ASP A 147 3.04 18.23 -11.94
CA ASP A 147 4.06 19.22 -12.18
C ASP A 147 3.86 19.87 -13.56
N SER A 148 4.44 21.07 -13.71
CA SER A 148 4.65 21.76 -14.98
C SER A 148 5.62 21.05 -15.92
N LYS A 149 6.48 20.15 -15.40
CA LYS A 149 7.53 19.46 -16.15
C LYS A 149 7.31 17.95 -16.15
N THR A 150 7.77 17.27 -17.20
CA THR A 150 7.85 15.81 -17.24
C THR A 150 8.86 15.29 -16.22
N PHE A 151 8.56 14.15 -15.60
CA PHE A 151 9.51 13.42 -14.76
C PHE A 151 9.52 11.93 -15.09
N SER A 152 10.65 11.29 -14.81
CA SER A 152 10.80 9.84 -14.85
C SER A 152 10.70 9.28 -13.43
N PHE A 153 10.16 8.08 -13.30
CA PHE A 153 10.06 7.38 -12.03
C PHE A 153 10.12 5.88 -12.27
N THR A 154 10.35 5.14 -11.19
CA THR A 154 10.14 3.69 -11.14
C THR A 154 9.10 3.39 -10.06
N PHE A 155 8.39 2.29 -10.23
CA PHE A 155 7.36 1.85 -9.30
C PHE A 155 7.50 0.35 -9.07
N ALA A 156 7.35 -0.09 -7.83
CA ALA A 156 7.25 -1.50 -7.50
C ALA A 156 6.36 -1.73 -6.27
N VAL A 157 5.78 -2.92 -6.18
CA VAL A 157 5.21 -3.48 -4.95
C VAL A 157 6.04 -4.69 -4.56
N ILE A 158 6.45 -4.78 -3.30
CA ILE A 158 7.30 -5.87 -2.81
C ILE A 158 6.45 -6.86 -2.03
N ASN A 159 6.10 -7.98 -2.64
CA ASN A 159 5.18 -8.95 -2.03
C ASN A 159 5.94 -9.92 -1.11
N TYR A 160 5.73 -9.82 0.19
CA TYR A 160 6.17 -10.83 1.15
C TYR A 160 5.06 -11.88 1.29
N LEU A 161 5.17 -12.97 0.53
CA LEU A 161 4.21 -14.07 0.59
C LEU A 161 4.54 -15.01 1.75
N TYR A 162 3.50 -15.47 2.44
CA TYR A 162 3.65 -16.51 3.44
C TYR A 162 3.88 -17.86 2.75
N VAL A 163 4.92 -18.58 3.19
CA VAL A 163 5.20 -19.96 2.79
C VAL A 163 5.59 -20.75 4.05
N SER A 164 5.17 -22.01 4.12
CA SER A 164 5.47 -22.90 5.27
C SER A 164 6.93 -23.37 5.28
N ASP A 165 7.50 -23.67 4.11
CA ASP A 165 8.92 -23.98 3.92
C ASP A 165 9.41 -23.38 2.60
N ILE A 166 10.44 -22.53 2.68
CA ILE A 166 11.08 -21.93 1.50
C ILE A 166 11.77 -22.96 0.60
N ARG A 167 12.08 -24.15 1.13
CA ARG A 167 12.73 -25.24 0.39
C ARG A 167 11.75 -26.10 -0.39
N GLY A 168 10.44 -26.00 -0.11
CA GLY A 168 9.39 -26.76 -0.79
C GLY A 168 9.56 -28.29 -0.72
N LYS A 169 10.10 -28.80 0.39
CA LYS A 169 10.31 -30.23 0.62
C LYS A 169 9.14 -30.88 1.32
#